data_AF-A0ABD1FAP7-F1
#
_entry.id   AF-A0ABD1FAP7-F1
#
_cell.length_a   1.000
_cell.length_b   1.000
_cell.length_c   1.000
_cell.angle_alpha   90.00
_cell.angle_beta   90.00
_cell.angle_gamma   90.00
#
_symmetry.space_group_name_H-M   'P 1'
#
loop_
_entity.id
_entity.type
_entity.pdbx_description
1 polymer ?
#
loop_
_entity_poly.entity_id
_entity_poly.type
_entity_poly.pdbx_seq_one_letter_code
_entity_poly.pdbx_strand_id
1 'polypeptide(L)'
;MVFTTEQVAFILMAHFRSGTRNPDGTWSYSLESCVDQFIKAFPNEIVDYEVFGNHKRRIVSRFENKNCICREKSSGRPTVLQQPVLEDIQARMRASPQNSIRKLAAQTGLSFSSCRKALVKNLHMHAYRVSVVQELHPVDFEKRVLYCQWFNEHLRNDDVLDLTFYG
;
A
#
# COMPACT_ATOMS: atom_id res chain seq x y z
N MET A 1 16.34 10.88 26.13
CA MET A 1 17.23 11.21 25.00
C MET A 1 16.74 10.50 23.74
N VAL A 2 16.65 11.21 22.61
CA VAL A 2 16.32 10.61 21.31
C VAL A 2 17.57 10.71 20.46
N PHE A 3 18.24 9.58 20.22
CA PHE A 3 19.41 9.53 19.35
C PHE A 3 18.99 9.70 17.89
N THR A 4 19.78 10.46 17.13
CA THR A 4 19.61 10.60 15.68
C THR A 4 19.99 9.30 14.96
N THR A 5 19.58 9.13 13.71
CA THR A 5 19.93 7.94 12.92
C THR A 5 21.45 7.76 12.79
N GLU A 6 22.20 8.86 12.65
CA GLU A 6 23.67 8.84 12.58
C GLU A 6 24.29 8.39 13.90
N GLN A 7 23.84 8.95 15.02
CA GLN A 7 24.28 8.55 16.36
C GLN A 7 23.98 7.07 16.61
N VAL A 8 22.81 6.60 16.21
CA VAL A 8 22.39 5.20 16.34
C VAL A 8 23.31 4.26 15.53
N ALA A 9 23.62 4.63 14.29
CA ALA A 9 24.57 3.87 13.46
C ALA A 9 25.98 3.86 14.08
N PHE A 10 26.42 5.00 14.60
CA PHE A 10 27.70 5.12 15.29
C PHE A 10 27.76 4.26 16.55
N ILE A 11 26.71 4.24 17.37
CA ILE A 11 26.63 3.41 18.58
C ILE A 11 26.80 1.92 18.23
N LEU A 12 26.14 1.45 17.17
CA LEU A 12 26.29 0.06 16.73
C LEU A 12 27.72 -0.22 16.26
N MET A 13 28.33 0.69 15.49
CA MET A 13 29.70 0.56 15.03
C MET A 13 30.69 0.54 16.21
N ALA A 14 30.54 1.46 17.16
CA ALA A 14 31.37 1.56 18.36
C ALA A 14 31.24 0.31 19.24
N HIS A 15 30.04 -0.29 19.31
CA HIS A 15 29.82 -1.55 20.00
C HIS A 15 30.65 -2.69 19.39
N PHE A 16 30.61 -2.88 18.07
CA PHE A 16 31.41 -3.93 17.44
C PHE A 16 32.90 -3.65 17.49
N ARG A 17 33.32 -2.37 17.44
CA ARG A 17 34.72 -1.96 17.61
C ARG A 17 35.25 -2.23 19.01
N SER A 18 34.42 -2.22 20.05
CA SER A 18 34.82 -2.57 21.41
C SER A 18 34.87 -4.08 21.67
N GLY A 19 34.70 -4.90 20.62
CA GLY A 19 34.74 -6.35 20.70
C GLY A 19 36.15 -6.88 20.97
N THR A 20 36.29 -7.63 22.05
CA THR A 20 37.48 -8.41 22.38
C THR A 20 37.17 -9.89 22.25
N ARG A 21 38.05 -10.63 21.57
CA ARG A 21 37.90 -12.08 21.40
C ARG A 21 38.41 -12.79 22.66
N ASN A 22 37.51 -13.49 23.34
CA ASN A 22 37.86 -14.29 24.51
C ASN A 22 38.62 -15.57 24.09
N PRO A 23 39.40 -16.18 25.00
CA PRO A 23 40.08 -17.45 24.74
C PRO A 23 39.13 -18.57 24.28
N ASP A 24 37.89 -18.57 24.78
CA ASP A 24 36.84 -19.54 24.44
C ASP A 24 36.24 -19.34 23.03
N GLY A 25 36.74 -18.35 22.27
CA GLY A 25 36.25 -18.01 20.94
C GLY A 25 34.99 -17.15 20.92
N THR A 26 34.40 -16.84 22.07
CA THR A 26 33.29 -15.90 22.23
C THR A 26 33.77 -14.44 22.14
N TRP A 27 32.87 -13.52 21.79
CA TRP A 27 33.15 -12.08 21.77
C TRP A 27 32.58 -11.42 23.01
N SER A 28 33.41 -10.66 23.72
CA SER A 28 32.98 -9.75 24.80
C SER A 28 33.02 -8.32 24.29
N TYR A 29 32.05 -7.50 24.70
CA TYR A 29 31.93 -6.11 24.24
C TYR A 29 31.83 -5.16 25.42
N SER A 30 32.74 -4.18 25.49
CA SER A 30 32.74 -3.19 26.57
C SER A 30 31.72 -2.08 26.32
N LEU A 31 30.87 -1.79 27.32
CA LEU A 31 29.98 -0.63 27.31
C LEU A 31 30.78 0.67 27.51
N GLU A 32 31.76 0.67 28.41
CA GLU A 32 32.61 1.82 28.71
C GLU A 32 33.33 2.31 27.45
N SER A 33 34.02 1.40 26.76
CA SER A 33 34.72 1.72 25.51
C SER A 33 33.78 2.25 24.42
N CYS A 34 32.55 1.74 24.37
CA CYS A 34 31.55 2.21 23.42
C CYS A 34 31.08 3.64 23.76
N VAL A 35 30.86 3.93 25.05
CA VAL A 35 30.50 5.27 25.54
C VAL A 35 31.63 6.26 25.31
N ASP A 36 32.88 5.88 25.59
CA ASP A 36 34.05 6.74 25.37
C ASP A 36 34.21 7.12 23.90
N GLN A 37 34.03 6.15 22.99
CA GLN A 37 34.05 6.42 21.55
C GLN A 37 32.91 7.36 21.15
N PHE A 38 31.73 7.22 21.76
CA PHE A 38 30.58 8.08 21.48
C PHE A 38 30.81 9.51 21.97
N ILE A 39 31.28 9.71 23.20
CA ILE A 39 31.57 11.03 23.77
C ILE A 39 32.65 11.74 22.95
N LYS A 40 33.68 11.01 22.47
CA LYS A 40 34.71 11.56 21.59
C LYS A 40 34.16 12.03 20.24
N ALA A 41 33.22 11.29 19.67
CA ALA A 41 32.61 11.63 18.38
C ALA A 41 31.53 12.73 18.51
N PHE A 42 30.84 12.80 19.64
CA PHE A 42 29.74 13.74 19.91
C PHE A 42 29.93 14.45 21.25
N PRO A 43 30.92 15.35 21.37
CA PRO A 43 31.32 15.95 22.65
C PRO A 43 30.25 16.88 23.26
N ASN A 44 29.32 17.37 22.45
CA ASN A 44 28.24 18.27 22.90
C ASN A 44 27.00 17.53 23.43
N GLU A 45 26.97 16.20 23.34
CA GLU A 45 25.84 15.39 23.76
C GLU A 45 26.00 14.95 25.22
N ILE A 46 24.97 15.17 26.04
CA ILE A 46 24.96 14.73 27.44
C ILE A 46 24.55 13.27 27.48
N VAL A 47 25.51 12.37 27.77
CA VAL A 47 25.29 10.93 27.83
C VAL A 47 24.89 10.50 29.23
N ASP A 48 23.65 10.06 29.40
CA ASP A 48 23.23 9.25 30.54
C ASP A 48 23.61 7.78 30.29
N TYR A 49 24.41 7.21 31.19
CA TYR A 49 24.99 5.88 31.04
C TYR A 49 23.93 4.76 31.00
N GLU A 50 22.89 4.86 31.83
CA GLU A 50 21.82 3.86 31.89
C GLU A 50 20.94 3.93 30.64
N VAL A 51 20.56 5.15 30.24
CA VAL A 51 19.76 5.38 29.02
C VAL A 51 20.53 4.91 27.78
N PHE A 52 21.82 5.21 27.70
CA PHE A 52 22.69 4.78 26.60
C PHE A 52 22.82 3.26 26.55
N GLY A 53 23.10 2.61 27.67
CA GLY A 53 23.21 1.15 27.76
C GLY A 53 21.93 0.43 27.34
N ASN A 54 20.78 0.92 27.80
CA ASN A 54 19.47 0.41 27.40
C ASN A 54 19.18 0.63 25.91
N HIS A 55 19.59 1.77 25.36
CA HIS A 55 19.44 2.07 23.94
C HIS A 55 20.31 1.16 23.07
N LYS A 56 21.60 1.04 23.41
CA LYS A 56 22.55 0.14 22.75
C LYS A 56 22.01 -1.29 22.68
N ARG A 57 21.54 -1.83 23.82
CA ARG A 57 21.00 -3.21 23.89
C ARG A 57 19.84 -3.41 22.91
N ARG A 58 18.93 -2.44 22.81
CA ARG A 58 17.80 -2.48 21.86
C ARG A 58 18.25 -2.41 20.41
N ILE A 59 19.25 -1.60 20.09
CA ILE A 59 19.79 -1.49 18.72
C ILE A 59 20.46 -2.81 18.32
N VAL A 60 21.34 -3.34 19.17
CA VAL A 60 22.06 -4.60 18.92
C VAL A 60 21.08 -5.74 18.72
N SER A 61 20.09 -5.87 19.60
CA SER A 61 19.04 -6.89 19.46
C SER A 61 18.24 -6.74 18.16
N ARG A 62 17.92 -5.51 17.72
CA ARG A 62 17.26 -5.32 16.41
C ARG A 62 18.16 -5.72 15.25
N PHE A 63 19.44 -5.38 15.32
CA PHE A 63 20.40 -5.71 14.28
C PHE A 63 20.60 -7.23 14.19
N GLU A 64 20.81 -7.93 15.30
CA GLU A 64 21.01 -9.39 15.32
C GLU A 64 19.78 -10.15 14.81
N ASN A 65 18.56 -9.69 15.16
CA ASN A 65 17.33 -10.39 14.76
C ASN A 65 16.82 -10.02 13.36
N LYS A 66 17.06 -8.79 12.88
CA LYS A 66 16.44 -8.24 11.66
C LYS A 66 17.45 -7.72 10.64
N ASN A 67 18.75 -7.77 10.94
CA ASN A 67 19.85 -7.19 10.15
C ASN A 67 19.63 -5.71 9.81
N CYS A 68 18.90 -4.99 10.67
CA CYS A 68 18.51 -3.62 10.42
C CYS A 68 18.38 -2.84 11.73
N ILE A 69 18.73 -1.54 11.68
CA ILE A 69 18.63 -0.65 12.84
C ILE A 69 17.31 0.14 12.85
N CYS A 70 16.63 0.18 11.71
CA CYS A 70 15.38 0.91 11.54
C CYS A 70 14.30 0.38 12.48
N ARG A 71 13.47 1.29 12.98
CA ARG A 71 12.25 0.89 13.68
C ARG A 71 11.28 0.32 12.67
N GLU A 72 10.58 -0.73 13.07
CA GLU A 72 9.46 -1.24 12.29
C GLU A 72 8.36 -0.20 12.21
N LYS A 73 7.60 -0.27 11.12
CA LYS A 73 6.34 0.47 11.03
C LYS A 73 5.46 -0.01 12.17
N SER A 74 4.93 0.94 12.94
CA SER A 74 3.87 0.64 13.90
C SER A 74 2.69 0.03 13.14
N SER A 75 2.02 -0.95 13.75
CA SER A 75 0.76 -1.50 13.26
C SER A 75 -0.33 -0.43 13.08
N GLY A 76 -0.17 0.73 13.74
CA GLY A 76 -1.08 1.86 13.64
C GLY A 76 -2.47 1.53 14.20
N ARG A 77 -3.46 2.38 13.88
CA ARG A 77 -4.84 2.17 14.29
C ARG A 77 -5.46 1.03 13.46
N PRO A 78 -6.12 0.04 14.09
CA PRO A 78 -6.84 -1.00 13.36
C PRO A 78 -7.84 -0.41 12.38
N THR A 79 -7.85 -0.95 11.17
CA THR A 79 -8.76 -0.50 10.10
C THR A 79 -10.09 -1.22 10.20
N VAL A 80 -11.20 -0.49 10.12
CA VAL A 80 -12.57 -1.03 10.11
C VAL A 80 -12.86 -1.85 8.85
N LEU A 81 -12.19 -1.53 7.75
CA LEU A 81 -12.32 -2.20 6.45
C LEU A 81 -11.50 -3.50 6.40
N GLN A 82 -11.83 -4.46 7.26
CA GLN A 82 -11.28 -5.80 7.17
C GLN A 82 -11.90 -6.59 6.00
N GLN A 83 -11.30 -7.72 5.64
CA GLN A 83 -11.75 -8.60 4.56
C GLN A 83 -13.27 -8.87 4.54
N PRO A 84 -13.92 -9.30 5.63
CA PRO A 84 -15.36 -9.61 5.60
C PRO A 84 -16.23 -8.37 5.32
N VAL A 85 -15.81 -7.20 5.81
CA VAL A 85 -16.51 -5.94 5.56
C VAL A 85 -16.37 -5.52 4.10
N LEU A 86 -15.19 -5.73 3.50
CA LEU A 86 -14.97 -5.46 2.08
C LEU A 86 -15.82 -6.38 1.20
N GLU A 87 -15.94 -7.65 1.55
CA GLU A 87 -16.78 -8.63 0.85
C GLU A 87 -18.27 -8.27 0.91
N ASP A 88 -18.78 -7.87 2.07
CA ASP A 88 -20.17 -7.39 2.22
C ASP A 88 -20.42 -6.14 1.36
N ILE A 89 -19.52 -5.16 1.40
CA ILE A 89 -19.60 -3.95 0.54
C ILE A 89 -19.62 -4.34 -0.94
N GLN A 90 -18.74 -5.27 -1.35
CA GLN A 90 -18.62 -5.70 -2.73
C GLN A 90 -19.88 -6.44 -3.20
N ALA A 91 -20.44 -7.33 -2.37
CA ALA A 91 -21.66 -8.07 -2.67
C ALA A 91 -22.85 -7.11 -2.87
N ARG A 92 -23.03 -6.14 -1.96
CA ARG A 92 -24.09 -5.12 -2.08
C ARG A 92 -23.96 -4.27 -3.34
N MET A 93 -22.73 -3.84 -3.67
CA MET A 93 -22.50 -3.03 -4.85
C MET A 93 -22.69 -3.83 -6.16
N ARG A 94 -22.30 -5.12 -6.18
CA ARG A 94 -22.58 -5.99 -7.34
C ARG A 94 -24.07 -6.25 -7.53
N ALA A 95 -24.82 -6.44 -6.45
CA ALA A 95 -26.27 -6.65 -6.51
C ALA A 95 -27.02 -5.39 -6.98
N SER A 96 -26.47 -4.19 -6.78
CA SER A 96 -27.09 -2.94 -7.20
C SER A 96 -26.04 -1.87 -7.55
N PRO A 97 -25.44 -1.94 -8.77
CA PRO A 97 -24.33 -1.07 -9.16
C PRO A 97 -24.67 0.42 -9.23
N GLN A 98 -25.96 0.74 -9.35
CA GLN A 98 -26.45 2.12 -9.41
C GLN A 98 -26.61 2.76 -8.03
N ASN A 99 -26.40 2.01 -6.93
CA ASN A 99 -26.53 2.57 -5.59
C ASN A 99 -25.46 3.62 -5.32
N SER A 100 -25.89 4.78 -4.82
CA SER A 100 -24.96 5.81 -4.39
C SER A 100 -24.15 5.34 -3.17
N ILE A 101 -22.94 5.89 -3.02
CA ILE A 101 -22.09 5.61 -1.85
C ILE A 101 -22.79 6.00 -0.55
N ARG A 102 -23.66 7.02 -0.56
CA ARG A 102 -24.47 7.41 0.61
C ARG A 102 -25.46 6.32 1.02
N LYS A 103 -26.14 5.71 0.03
CA LYS A 103 -27.08 4.61 0.28
C LYS A 103 -26.33 3.36 0.77
N LEU A 104 -25.17 3.07 0.20
CA LEU A 104 -24.29 1.99 0.68
C LEU A 104 -23.86 2.23 2.13
N ALA A 105 -23.49 3.46 2.48
CA ALA A 105 -23.13 3.83 3.85
C ALA A 105 -24.27 3.57 4.84
N ALA A 106 -25.50 3.98 4.48
CA ALA A 106 -26.69 3.69 5.29
C ALA A 106 -26.95 2.17 5.44
N GLN A 107 -26.74 1.40 4.37
CA GLN A 107 -26.94 -0.06 4.38
C GLN A 107 -25.89 -0.84 5.19
N THR A 108 -24.66 -0.34 5.24
CA THR A 108 -23.52 -1.01 5.90
C THR A 108 -23.25 -0.46 7.30
N GLY A 109 -23.88 0.65 7.68
CA GLY A 109 -23.61 1.35 8.95
C GLY A 109 -22.24 2.04 8.99
N LEU A 110 -21.51 2.07 7.87
CA LEU A 110 -20.20 2.71 7.77
C LEU A 110 -20.31 4.18 7.37
N SER A 111 -19.26 4.94 7.67
CA SER A 111 -19.19 6.32 7.18
C SER A 111 -19.06 6.35 5.65
N PHE A 112 -19.59 7.41 5.04
CA PHE A 112 -19.44 7.66 3.60
C PHE A 112 -17.97 7.59 3.12
N SER A 113 -17.05 8.17 3.90
CA SER A 113 -15.62 8.16 3.59
C SER A 113 -15.03 6.75 3.62
N SER A 114 -15.46 5.91 4.56
CA SER A 114 -15.05 4.51 4.64
C SER A 114 -15.56 3.70 3.46
N CYS A 115 -16.83 3.84 3.09
CA CYS A 115 -17.39 3.20 1.90
C CYS A 115 -16.70 3.64 0.62
N ARG A 116 -16.42 4.95 0.46
CA ARG A 116 -15.67 5.47 -0.70
C ARG A 116 -14.26 4.90 -0.75
N LYS A 117 -13.57 4.83 0.40
CA LYS A 117 -12.22 4.22 0.50
C LYS A 117 -12.27 2.72 0.17
N ALA A 118 -13.27 2.00 0.67
CA ALA A 118 -13.48 0.59 0.36
C ALA A 118 -13.60 0.37 -1.15
N LEU A 119 -14.55 1.07 -1.80
CA LEU A 119 -14.81 0.93 -3.23
C LEU A 119 -13.60 1.32 -4.10
N VAL A 120 -13.02 2.51 -3.88
CA VAL A 120 -12.00 3.04 -4.80
C VAL A 120 -10.60 2.49 -4.51
N LYS A 121 -10.21 2.35 -3.23
CA LYS A 121 -8.84 2.00 -2.86
C LYS A 121 -8.62 0.51 -2.62
N ASN A 122 -9.64 -0.22 -2.18
CA ASN A 122 -9.50 -1.65 -1.83
C ASN A 122 -10.11 -2.55 -2.90
N LEU A 123 -11.32 -2.20 -3.39
CA LEU A 123 -12.05 -3.02 -4.36
C LEU A 123 -11.85 -2.58 -5.82
N HIS A 124 -11.21 -1.43 -6.04
CA HIS A 124 -10.98 -0.84 -7.37
C HIS A 124 -12.25 -0.73 -8.24
N MET A 125 -13.40 -0.45 -7.60
CA MET A 125 -14.68 -0.22 -8.26
C MET A 125 -14.82 1.26 -8.60
N HIS A 126 -14.97 1.55 -9.89
CA HIS A 126 -15.15 2.90 -10.41
C HIS A 126 -16.57 3.07 -10.96
N ALA A 127 -17.15 4.25 -10.75
CA ALA A 127 -18.43 4.57 -11.35
C ALA A 127 -18.28 4.58 -12.88
N TYR A 128 -19.13 3.83 -13.57
CA TYR A 128 -19.19 3.86 -15.02
C TYR A 128 -19.77 5.21 -15.47
N ARG A 129 -19.15 5.83 -16.46
CA ARG A 129 -19.65 7.06 -17.07
C ARG A 129 -20.73 6.69 -18.08
N VAL A 130 -21.99 6.98 -17.75
CA VAL A 130 -23.11 6.81 -18.70
C VAL A 130 -22.92 7.75 -19.88
N SER A 131 -22.82 7.21 -21.09
CA SER A 131 -22.85 7.96 -22.34
C SER A 131 -24.30 8.12 -22.81
N VAL A 132 -24.67 9.34 -23.20
CA VAL A 132 -25.94 9.57 -23.89
C VAL A 132 -25.78 9.12 -25.35
N VAL A 133 -26.59 8.17 -25.77
CA VAL A 133 -26.63 7.64 -27.13
C VAL A 133 -28.07 7.67 -27.63
N GLN A 134 -28.30 7.56 -28.95
CA GLN A 134 -29.66 7.43 -29.46
C GLN A 134 -30.33 6.18 -28.90
N GLU A 135 -31.59 6.33 -28.51
CA GLU A 135 -32.43 5.22 -28.06
C GLU A 135 -32.69 4.26 -29.22
N LEU A 136 -32.65 2.96 -28.93
CA LEU A 136 -32.97 1.93 -29.92
C LEU A 136 -34.42 1.51 -29.77
N HIS A 137 -35.14 1.50 -30.88
CA HIS A 137 -36.47 0.94 -30.94
C HIS A 137 -36.42 -0.57 -31.23
N PRO A 138 -37.47 -1.33 -30.88
CA PRO A 138 -37.53 -2.77 -31.13
C PRO A 138 -37.21 -3.19 -32.58
N VAL A 139 -37.60 -2.36 -33.55
CA VAL A 139 -37.36 -2.59 -34.98
C VAL A 139 -35.88 -2.44 -35.36
N ASP A 140 -35.10 -1.67 -34.59
CA ASP A 140 -33.70 -1.41 -34.89
C ASP A 140 -32.81 -2.59 -34.51
N PHE A 141 -33.17 -3.39 -33.50
CA PHE A 141 -32.32 -4.48 -33.01
C PHE A 141 -31.97 -5.47 -34.11
N GLU A 142 -32.98 -6.01 -34.80
CA GLU A 142 -32.76 -6.99 -35.86
C GLU A 142 -32.04 -6.37 -37.07
N LYS A 143 -32.50 -5.18 -37.51
CA LYS A 143 -31.90 -4.47 -38.66
C LYS A 143 -30.42 -4.17 -38.44
N ARG A 144 -30.04 -3.72 -37.24
CA ARG A 144 -28.64 -3.42 -36.92
C ARG A 144 -27.79 -4.69 -36.89
N VAL A 145 -28.31 -5.80 -36.36
CA VAL A 145 -27.59 -7.08 -36.38
C VAL A 145 -27.38 -7.58 -37.81
N LEU A 146 -28.45 -7.59 -38.62
CA LEU A 146 -28.39 -8.00 -40.02
C LEU A 146 -27.40 -7.14 -40.82
N TYR A 147 -27.46 -5.84 -40.62
CA TYR A 147 -26.52 -4.90 -41.24
C TYR A 147 -25.07 -5.19 -40.82
N CYS A 148 -24.80 -5.42 -39.53
CA CYS A 148 -23.46 -5.76 -39.04
C CYS A 148 -22.95 -7.09 -39.63
N GLN A 149 -23.83 -8.09 -39.77
CA GLN A 149 -23.49 -9.37 -40.39
C GLN A 149 -23.17 -9.19 -41.87
N TRP A 150 -24.05 -8.53 -42.62
CA TRP A 150 -23.85 -8.21 -44.02
C TRP A 150 -22.55 -7.41 -44.24
N PHE A 151 -22.30 -6.38 -43.43
CA PHE A 151 -21.10 -5.56 -43.52
C PHE A 151 -19.82 -6.38 -43.27
N ASN A 152 -19.83 -7.29 -42.29
CA ASN A 152 -18.70 -8.18 -42.04
C ASN A 152 -18.44 -9.16 -43.20
N GLU A 153 -19.47 -9.63 -43.88
CA GLU A 153 -19.34 -10.51 -45.05
C GLU A 153 -18.76 -9.77 -46.26
N HIS A 154 -19.08 -8.49 -46.40
CA HIS A 154 -18.68 -7.67 -47.55
C HIS A 154 -17.47 -6.78 -47.26
N LEU A 155 -16.81 -6.95 -46.11
CA LEU A 155 -15.70 -6.11 -45.65
C LEU A 155 -14.47 -6.09 -46.58
N ARG A 156 -14.39 -7.04 -47.52
CA ARG A 156 -13.31 -7.18 -48.51
C ARG A 156 -13.76 -6.92 -49.95
N ASN A 157 -14.99 -6.48 -50.15
CA ASN A 157 -15.57 -6.22 -51.47
C ASN A 157 -15.80 -4.71 -51.63
N ASP A 158 -14.74 -4.00 -52.03
CA ASP A 158 -14.70 -2.54 -52.10
C ASP A 158 -15.77 -1.97 -53.04
N ASP A 159 -16.09 -2.66 -54.14
CA ASP A 159 -17.13 -2.22 -55.10
C ASP A 159 -18.52 -2.08 -54.46
N VAL A 160 -18.86 -2.98 -53.53
CA VAL A 160 -20.16 -2.98 -52.84
C VAL A 160 -20.20 -1.94 -51.72
N LEU A 161 -19.08 -1.76 -51.01
CA LEU A 161 -18.98 -0.77 -49.93
C LEU A 161 -19.01 0.65 -50.50
N ASP A 162 -18.30 0.91 -51.60
CA ASP A 162 -18.26 2.23 -52.21
C ASP A 162 -19.65 2.70 -52.68
N LEU A 163 -20.44 1.78 -53.25
CA LEU A 163 -21.81 2.08 -53.69
C LEU A 163 -22.77 2.40 -52.54
N THR A 164 -22.51 1.87 -51.34
CA THR A 164 -23.43 1.97 -50.19
C THR A 164 -23.11 3.11 -49.24
N PHE A 165 -21.83 3.51 -49.12
CA PHE A 165 -21.41 4.58 -48.20
C PHE A 165 -21.01 5.88 -48.90
N TYR A 166 -20.55 5.82 -50.14
CA TYR A 166 -20.00 6.96 -50.87
C TYR A 166 -20.73 7.25 -52.20
N GLY A 167 -21.78 6.49 -52.51
CA GLY A 167 -22.67 6.68 -53.66
C GLY A 167 -23.66 7.81 -53.51
#